data_AF-A0A819ADG0-F1
#
_entry.id   AF-A0A819ADG0-F1
#
_cell.length_a   1.000
_cell.length_b   1.000
_cell.length_c   1.000
_cell.angle_alpha   90.00
_cell.angle_beta   90.00
_cell.angle_gamma   90.00
#
_symmetry.space_group_name_H-M   'P 1'
#
loop_
_entity.id
_entity.type
_entity.pdbx_description
1 polymer ?
#
loop_
_entity_poly.entity_id
_entity_poly.type
_entity_poly.pdbx_seq_one_letter_code
_entity_poly.pdbx_strand_id
1 'polypeptide(L)'
;MLNDTDNSDSMTLTPLEERIRSIYAKAFHNERPNVNVAFGQMGGTSLDAIQALSLIRQQICKSVDATILFANPSIRELARAIQPLLALQEEVPLAIIRFPSNLLKIEYGVTAFGGIMFTSFEMTPKGLCRTNEIHLGSGTNLGNWCVVMPGARLAAKTIVGVYTLVTQETNNCDAGIVLLGIPARKMPFVMPNNIHSTSNMSSFEALSISTILFTSLSFLIGKIIFIAPYTWLPCTAALFVHTALFCTAYHCSIPHKEKRTHFTYSEVINSAQQFFSIFIVDFHYCIGPFLSGTQYLNFLYRALGTSIGYDVILHDISSLVDPHLVTIGDHVRLNIGAYVQCHTFEQRLLKLAPVTINHSSLLMSRSVVLSGSILQGQNRILPCTLVMKDDQLPYNTNWSGVPARQVS
;
A
#
# COMPACT_ATOMS: atom_id res chain seq x y z
N MET A 1 -33.72 17.12 -71.55
CA MET A 1 -32.37 17.71 -71.65
C MET A 1 -32.02 18.26 -70.28
N LEU A 2 -30.96 17.71 -69.72
CA LEU A 2 -30.32 18.11 -68.48
C LEU A 2 -29.78 19.54 -68.62
N ASN A 3 -29.94 20.34 -67.57
CA ASN A 3 -28.88 21.13 -66.93
C ASN A 3 -29.53 22.12 -65.97
N ASP A 4 -29.36 21.88 -64.67
CA ASP A 4 -29.22 22.93 -63.66
C ASP A 4 -28.92 22.26 -62.32
N THR A 5 -27.62 22.03 -62.06
CA THR A 5 -26.96 22.13 -60.74
C THR A 5 -25.51 21.71 -60.92
N ASP A 6 -24.68 22.62 -61.44
CA ASP A 6 -23.22 22.43 -61.48
C ASP A 6 -22.56 23.75 -61.08
N ASN A 7 -22.50 24.00 -59.75
CA ASN A 7 -21.58 24.99 -59.16
C ASN A 7 -21.60 24.96 -57.61
N SER A 8 -21.12 23.87 -57.01
CA SER A 8 -20.70 23.90 -55.60
C SER A 8 -19.54 22.97 -55.25
N ASP A 9 -18.70 22.58 -56.22
CA ASP A 9 -17.55 21.70 -56.00
C ASP A 9 -16.22 22.44 -56.24
N SER A 10 -15.83 23.27 -55.28
CA SER A 10 -14.41 23.61 -55.08
C SER A 10 -14.09 23.83 -53.60
N MET A 11 -14.54 22.93 -52.73
CA MET A 11 -13.94 22.81 -51.40
C MET A 11 -12.76 21.83 -51.49
N THR A 12 -11.55 22.34 -51.29
CA THR A 12 -10.33 21.54 -51.14
C THR A 12 -10.55 20.43 -50.12
N LEU A 13 -10.42 19.18 -50.56
CA LEU A 13 -10.53 18.02 -49.70
C LEU A 13 -9.34 17.98 -48.73
N THR A 14 -9.61 17.63 -47.48
CA THR A 14 -8.52 17.36 -46.53
C THR A 14 -7.85 16.02 -46.85
N PRO A 15 -6.56 15.82 -46.47
CA PRO A 15 -5.88 14.54 -46.70
C PRO A 15 -6.58 13.34 -46.06
N LEU A 16 -7.31 13.55 -44.94
CA LEU A 16 -8.09 12.51 -44.29
C LEU A 16 -9.36 12.18 -45.07
N GLU A 17 -10.10 13.19 -45.55
CA GLU A 17 -11.27 13.00 -46.40
C GLU A 17 -10.90 12.25 -47.70
N GLU A 18 -9.75 12.54 -48.31
CA GLU A 18 -9.28 11.81 -49.50
C GLU A 18 -9.02 10.32 -49.23
N ARG A 19 -8.39 10.01 -48.10
CA ARG A 19 -8.13 8.63 -47.68
C ARG A 19 -9.43 7.88 -47.42
N ILE A 20 -10.36 8.46 -46.68
CA ILE A 20 -11.68 7.85 -46.43
C ILE A 20 -12.46 7.68 -47.73
N ARG A 21 -12.44 8.70 -48.61
CA ARG A 21 -13.07 8.63 -49.94
C ARG A 21 -12.52 7.48 -50.79
N SER A 22 -11.20 7.23 -50.72
CA SER A 22 -10.57 6.10 -51.43
C SER A 22 -11.01 4.73 -50.89
N ILE A 23 -11.27 4.63 -49.59
CA ILE A 23 -11.79 3.41 -48.96
C ILE A 23 -13.25 3.21 -49.35
N TYR A 24 -14.05 4.27 -49.32
CA TYR A 24 -15.45 4.23 -49.73
C TYR A 24 -15.58 3.86 -51.21
N ALA A 25 -14.71 4.39 -52.08
CA ALA A 25 -14.72 4.03 -53.49
C ALA A 25 -14.50 2.52 -53.71
N LYS A 26 -13.63 1.91 -52.91
CA LYS A 26 -13.37 0.46 -52.94
C LYS A 26 -14.50 -0.37 -52.33
N ALA A 27 -15.09 0.08 -51.23
CA ALA A 27 -16.12 -0.66 -50.50
C ALA A 27 -17.50 -0.57 -51.16
N PHE A 28 -17.87 0.59 -51.71
CA PHE A 28 -19.18 0.83 -52.33
C PHE A 28 -19.15 0.73 -53.86
N HIS A 29 -18.05 0.26 -54.45
CA HIS A 29 -17.87 0.11 -55.91
C HIS A 29 -18.23 1.38 -56.71
N ASN A 30 -17.93 2.55 -56.16
CA ASN A 30 -18.25 3.85 -56.76
C ASN A 30 -16.95 4.60 -57.08
N GLU A 31 -16.75 5.00 -58.33
CA GLU A 31 -15.49 5.64 -58.77
C GLU A 31 -15.22 6.99 -58.10
N ARG A 32 -16.28 7.74 -57.73
CA ARG A 32 -16.15 9.08 -57.10
C ARG A 32 -17.29 9.33 -56.08
N PRO A 33 -17.20 8.76 -54.87
CA PRO A 33 -18.22 8.99 -53.86
C PRO A 33 -18.21 10.45 -53.37
N ASN A 34 -19.40 11.07 -53.35
CA ASN A 34 -19.59 12.45 -52.89
C ASN A 34 -19.37 12.53 -51.37
N VAL A 35 -18.52 13.46 -50.93
CA VAL A 35 -18.10 13.53 -49.53
C VAL A 35 -19.17 14.00 -48.55
N ASN A 36 -20.22 14.66 -49.04
CA ASN A 36 -21.33 15.15 -48.22
C ASN A 36 -22.54 14.21 -48.22
N VAL A 37 -22.54 13.17 -49.07
CA VAL A 37 -23.65 12.23 -49.19
C VAL A 37 -23.47 11.12 -48.16
N ALA A 38 -24.56 10.75 -47.49
CA ALA A 38 -24.59 9.63 -46.58
C ALA A 38 -24.41 8.29 -47.33
N PHE A 39 -23.63 7.33 -46.82
CA PHE A 39 -23.41 6.06 -47.52
C PHE A 39 -24.72 5.27 -47.78
N GLY A 40 -25.74 5.42 -46.91
CA GLY A 40 -27.06 4.81 -47.14
C GLY A 40 -27.79 5.36 -48.37
N GLN A 41 -27.44 6.57 -48.80
CA GLN A 41 -27.97 7.20 -50.02
C GLN A 41 -27.08 6.93 -51.24
N MET A 42 -25.90 6.32 -51.05
CA MET A 42 -24.99 5.91 -52.14
C MET A 42 -25.38 4.57 -52.79
N GLY A 43 -26.49 3.96 -52.36
CA GLY A 43 -26.95 2.65 -52.86
C GLY A 43 -26.22 1.45 -52.27
N GLY A 44 -25.45 1.65 -51.20
CA GLY A 44 -24.70 0.59 -50.52
C GLY A 44 -25.53 -0.24 -49.53
N THR A 45 -25.09 -1.46 -49.29
CA THR A 45 -25.63 -2.37 -48.27
C THR A 45 -24.92 -2.17 -46.93
N SER A 46 -25.50 -2.71 -45.85
CA SER A 46 -24.83 -2.76 -44.54
C SER A 46 -23.51 -3.55 -44.59
N LEU A 47 -23.35 -4.47 -45.55
CA LEU A 47 -22.10 -5.23 -45.73
C LEU A 47 -20.97 -4.31 -46.23
N ASP A 48 -21.28 -3.41 -47.16
CA ASP A 48 -20.33 -2.43 -47.71
C ASP A 48 -19.87 -1.44 -46.63
N ALA A 49 -20.79 -1.02 -45.75
CA ALA A 49 -20.47 -0.20 -44.60
C ALA A 49 -19.52 -0.90 -43.61
N ILE A 50 -19.74 -2.19 -43.33
CA ILE A 50 -18.85 -2.97 -42.47
C ILE A 50 -17.49 -3.23 -43.14
N GLN A 51 -17.45 -3.41 -44.46
CA GLN A 51 -16.20 -3.53 -45.21
C GLN A 51 -15.41 -2.21 -45.19
N ALA A 52 -16.09 -1.07 -45.36
CA ALA A 52 -15.48 0.25 -45.19
C ALA A 52 -14.93 0.44 -43.77
N LEU A 53 -15.69 0.04 -42.73
CA LEU A 53 -15.23 0.08 -41.33
C LEU A 53 -13.95 -0.75 -41.13
N SER A 54 -13.90 -1.95 -41.67
CA SER A 54 -12.74 -2.84 -41.59
C SER A 54 -11.51 -2.20 -42.22
N LEU A 55 -11.66 -1.64 -43.42
CA LEU A 55 -10.58 -0.95 -44.13
C LEU A 55 -10.13 0.33 -43.41
N ILE A 56 -11.05 1.10 -42.82
CA ILE A 56 -10.73 2.28 -42.00
C ILE A 56 -9.92 1.86 -40.77
N ARG A 57 -10.30 0.77 -40.08
CA ARG A 57 -9.54 0.24 -38.94
C ARG A 57 -8.12 -0.19 -39.32
N GLN A 58 -7.96 -0.77 -40.51
CA GLN A 58 -6.66 -1.23 -41.00
C GLN A 58 -5.76 -0.09 -41.46
N GLN A 59 -6.32 0.90 -42.15
CA GLN A 59 -5.54 1.87 -42.92
C GLN A 59 -5.50 3.26 -42.30
N ILE A 60 -6.43 3.60 -41.40
CA ILE A 60 -6.59 4.95 -40.86
C ILE A 60 -6.53 4.93 -39.34
N CYS A 61 -7.53 4.33 -38.67
CA CYS A 61 -7.67 4.44 -37.23
C CYS A 61 -8.28 3.17 -36.61
N LYS A 62 -7.48 2.40 -35.86
CA LYS A 62 -7.90 1.14 -35.23
C LYS A 62 -9.07 1.27 -34.23
N SER A 63 -9.25 2.44 -33.61
CA SER A 63 -10.22 2.66 -32.53
C SER A 63 -11.62 3.06 -33.01
N VAL A 64 -11.86 3.15 -34.33
CA VAL A 64 -13.18 3.46 -34.86
C VAL A 64 -14.13 2.27 -34.66
N ASP A 65 -15.27 2.49 -34.01
CA ASP A 65 -16.32 1.49 -33.87
C ASP A 65 -17.47 1.67 -34.87
N ALA A 66 -18.37 0.69 -34.94
CA ALA A 66 -19.50 0.73 -35.85
C ALA A 66 -20.46 1.88 -35.50
N THR A 67 -20.61 2.20 -34.21
CA THR A 67 -21.47 3.30 -33.74
C THR A 67 -21.03 4.64 -34.33
N ILE A 68 -19.72 4.91 -34.34
CA ILE A 68 -19.15 6.13 -34.93
C ILE A 68 -19.42 6.19 -36.43
N LEU A 69 -19.30 5.07 -37.15
CA LEU A 69 -19.59 5.02 -38.58
C LEU A 69 -21.07 5.32 -38.87
N PHE A 70 -22.00 4.69 -38.15
CA PHE A 70 -23.43 4.87 -38.39
C PHE A 70 -23.95 6.24 -37.91
N ALA A 71 -23.32 6.83 -36.88
CA ALA A 71 -23.65 8.17 -36.41
C ALA A 71 -23.13 9.29 -37.33
N ASN A 72 -22.14 9.01 -38.18
CA ASN A 72 -21.51 9.98 -39.07
C ASN A 72 -21.50 9.44 -40.51
N PRO A 73 -22.66 9.43 -41.19
CA PRO A 73 -22.86 8.64 -42.40
C PRO A 73 -22.20 9.23 -43.67
N SER A 74 -21.77 10.50 -43.66
CA SER A 74 -21.01 11.09 -44.76
C SER A 74 -19.49 11.01 -44.53
N ILE A 75 -18.70 10.99 -45.62
CA ILE A 75 -17.23 10.95 -45.54
C ILE A 75 -16.69 12.14 -44.74
N ARG A 76 -17.29 13.33 -44.91
CA ARG A 76 -16.88 14.55 -44.22
C ARG A 76 -17.19 14.53 -42.72
N GLU A 77 -18.37 14.06 -42.33
CA GLU A 77 -18.71 13.89 -40.91
C GLU A 77 -17.82 12.85 -40.25
N LEU A 78 -17.59 11.74 -40.94
CA LEU A 78 -16.73 10.66 -40.46
C LEU A 78 -15.28 11.14 -40.30
N ALA A 79 -14.76 11.92 -41.26
CA ALA A 79 -13.43 12.53 -41.15
C ALA A 79 -13.32 13.43 -39.91
N ARG A 80 -14.32 14.26 -39.64
CA ARG A 80 -14.35 15.10 -38.42
C ARG A 80 -14.41 14.28 -37.14
N ALA A 81 -15.17 13.18 -37.13
CA ALA A 81 -15.28 12.30 -35.97
C ALA A 81 -13.99 11.49 -35.71
N ILE A 82 -13.27 11.10 -36.76
CA ILE A 82 -12.02 10.34 -36.68
C ILE A 82 -10.81 11.22 -36.36
N GLN A 83 -10.81 12.50 -36.79
CA GLN A 83 -9.70 13.43 -36.56
C GLN A 83 -9.18 13.47 -35.10
N PRO A 84 -10.02 13.59 -34.05
CA PRO A 84 -9.55 13.56 -32.67
C PRO A 84 -9.05 12.18 -32.22
N LEU A 85 -9.56 11.08 -32.80
CA LEU A 85 -9.11 9.72 -32.50
C LEU A 85 -7.70 9.44 -33.04
N LEU A 86 -7.35 10.05 -34.18
CA LEU A 86 -6.00 9.98 -34.75
C LEU A 86 -4.97 10.67 -33.85
N ALA A 87 -5.32 11.81 -33.26
CA ALA A 87 -4.46 12.51 -32.30
C ALA A 87 -4.20 11.69 -31.02
N LEU A 88 -5.14 10.81 -30.65
CA LEU A 88 -4.99 9.88 -29.51
C LEU A 88 -4.22 8.59 -29.89
N GLN A 89 -4.04 8.32 -31.19
CA GLN A 89 -3.30 7.17 -31.72
C GLN A 89 -1.85 7.49 -32.09
N GLU A 90 -1.43 8.75 -32.01
CA GLU A 90 0.00 9.03 -31.96
C GLU A 90 0.56 8.23 -30.76
N GLU A 91 1.30 7.17 -31.07
CA GLU A 91 2.10 6.44 -30.10
C GLU A 91 2.99 7.49 -29.44
N VAL A 92 2.60 7.96 -28.25
CA VAL A 92 3.51 8.69 -27.39
C VAL A 92 4.71 7.76 -27.27
N PRO A 93 5.89 8.11 -27.82
CA PRO A 93 7.04 7.22 -27.77
C PRO A 93 7.19 6.80 -26.32
N LEU A 94 7.47 5.52 -26.06
CA LEU A 94 7.73 4.97 -24.73
C LEU A 94 8.76 5.86 -24.03
N ALA A 95 8.26 6.89 -23.35
CA ALA A 95 9.08 7.87 -22.69
C ALA A 95 9.60 7.12 -21.48
N ILE A 96 10.88 6.76 -21.52
CA ILE A 96 11.56 6.24 -20.35
C ILE A 96 11.33 7.27 -19.26
N ILE A 97 10.49 6.92 -18.28
CA ILE A 97 10.18 7.80 -17.15
C ILE A 97 11.49 7.96 -16.37
N ARG A 98 12.16 9.08 -16.61
CA ARG A 98 13.36 9.44 -15.85
C ARG A 98 12.92 10.13 -14.57
N PHE A 99 13.00 9.40 -13.47
CA PHE A 99 12.85 10.01 -12.15
C PHE A 99 14.08 10.88 -11.87
N PRO A 100 13.91 12.12 -11.41
CA PRO A 100 15.02 12.91 -10.91
C PRO A 100 15.66 12.19 -9.72
N SER A 101 16.99 12.32 -9.59
CA SER A 101 17.71 11.80 -8.43
C SER A 101 17.37 12.60 -7.18
N ASN A 102 17.63 12.00 -6.00
CA ASN A 102 17.54 12.68 -4.70
C ASN A 102 16.17 13.22 -4.31
N LEU A 103 15.09 12.53 -4.68
CA LEU A 103 13.72 12.87 -4.28
C LEU A 103 13.40 12.64 -2.78
N LEU A 104 14.37 12.17 -1.99
CA LEU A 104 14.21 11.94 -0.55
C LEU A 104 15.41 12.54 0.19
N LYS A 105 15.14 13.56 1.02
CA LYS A 105 16.12 14.18 1.92
C LYS A 105 15.74 13.87 3.37
N ILE A 106 16.63 13.17 4.06
CA ILE A 106 16.46 12.77 5.47
C ILE A 106 17.57 13.42 6.28
N GLU A 107 17.21 14.27 7.24
CA GLU A 107 18.17 14.87 8.17
C GLU A 107 18.56 13.91 9.31
N TYR A 108 19.53 14.33 10.12
CA TYR A 108 20.03 13.55 11.24
C TYR A 108 18.95 13.23 12.28
N GLY A 109 18.97 12.00 12.80
CA GLY A 109 18.13 11.58 13.92
C GLY A 109 16.66 11.31 13.56
N VAL A 110 16.31 11.19 12.29
CA VAL A 110 14.99 10.72 11.87
C VAL A 110 14.83 9.25 12.26
N THR A 111 13.74 8.93 12.94
CA THR A 111 13.38 7.54 13.28
C THR A 111 12.17 7.09 12.48
N ALA A 112 12.22 5.83 12.05
CA ALA A 112 11.22 5.20 11.21
C ALA A 112 10.84 3.86 11.84
N PHE A 113 9.54 3.63 12.02
CA PHE A 113 9.00 2.35 12.47
C PHE A 113 8.44 1.52 11.29
N GLY A 114 7.78 0.40 11.57
CA GLY A 114 7.41 -0.60 10.56
C GLY A 114 6.41 -0.09 9.51
N GLY A 115 6.64 -0.43 8.24
CA GLY A 115 5.65 -0.25 7.17
C GLY A 115 5.50 1.18 6.61
N ILE A 116 6.44 2.08 6.86
CA ILE A 116 6.41 3.45 6.32
C ILE A 116 6.59 3.43 4.80
N MET A 117 5.78 4.23 4.10
CA MET A 117 5.86 4.39 2.65
C MET A 117 6.27 5.83 2.29
N PHE A 118 7.43 5.98 1.65
CA PHE A 118 7.84 7.23 1.02
C PHE A 118 7.48 7.19 -0.46
N THR A 119 6.41 7.88 -0.85
CA THR A 119 5.97 7.95 -2.24
C THR A 119 6.51 9.24 -2.84
N SER A 120 7.71 9.18 -3.45
CA SER A 120 8.32 10.32 -4.14
C SER A 120 7.66 10.65 -5.49
N PHE A 121 6.67 9.85 -5.89
CA PHE A 121 5.83 10.07 -7.05
C PHE A 121 4.37 9.65 -6.79
N GLU A 122 3.45 10.25 -7.55
CA GLU A 122 2.04 9.87 -7.60
C GLU A 122 1.55 9.82 -9.05
N MET A 123 0.63 8.89 -9.36
CA MET A 123 -0.06 8.87 -10.65
C MET A 123 -1.39 9.60 -10.51
N THR A 124 -1.60 10.61 -11.35
CA THR A 124 -2.88 11.30 -11.46
C THR A 124 -3.90 10.40 -12.18
N PRO A 125 -5.22 10.62 -12.00
CA PRO A 125 -6.25 9.90 -12.75
C PRO A 125 -6.14 10.03 -14.28
N LYS A 126 -5.43 11.04 -14.77
CA LYS A 126 -5.15 11.27 -16.19
C LYS A 126 -3.92 10.49 -16.69
N GLY A 127 -3.34 9.63 -15.86
CA GLY A 127 -2.14 8.86 -16.18
C GLY A 127 -0.83 9.65 -16.11
N LEU A 128 -0.86 10.93 -15.71
CA LEU A 128 0.37 11.72 -15.53
C LEU A 128 1.07 11.31 -14.23
N CYS A 129 2.37 11.02 -14.31
CA CYS A 129 3.23 10.81 -13.15
C CYS A 129 3.76 12.15 -12.65
N ARG A 130 3.42 12.50 -11.40
CA ARG A 130 3.95 13.69 -10.72
C ARG A 130 5.01 13.23 -9.72
N THR A 131 6.17 13.87 -9.76
CA THR A 131 7.26 13.64 -8.81
C THR A 131 7.48 14.92 -8.00
N ASN A 132 7.91 14.77 -6.75
CA ASN A 132 8.33 15.89 -5.92
C ASN A 132 9.22 15.39 -4.79
N GLU A 133 10.12 16.26 -4.34
CA GLU A 133 11.04 15.96 -3.24
C GLU A 133 10.30 15.85 -1.90
N ILE A 134 10.65 14.83 -1.12
CA ILE A 134 10.25 14.66 0.28
C ILE A 134 11.41 15.11 1.17
N HIS A 135 11.13 15.94 2.17
CA HIS A 135 12.13 16.41 3.14
C HIS A 135 11.68 16.13 4.58
N LEU A 136 12.52 15.43 5.33
CA LEU A 136 12.31 15.10 6.74
C LEU A 136 13.34 15.84 7.60
N GLY A 137 12.87 16.76 8.43
CA GLY A 137 13.70 17.52 9.37
C GLY A 137 14.27 16.66 10.49
N SER A 138 15.35 17.14 11.09
CA SER A 138 16.10 16.42 12.12
C SER A 138 15.26 16.00 13.32
N GLY A 139 15.50 14.80 13.84
CA GLY A 139 14.77 14.27 15.00
C GLY A 139 13.28 13.94 14.76
N THR A 140 12.82 13.87 13.50
CA THR A 140 11.44 13.48 13.16
C THR A 140 11.19 12.01 13.48
N ASN A 141 10.04 11.68 14.08
CA ASN A 141 9.63 10.31 14.35
C ASN A 141 8.42 9.94 13.47
N LEU A 142 8.56 8.90 12.67
CA LEU A 142 7.51 8.43 11.76
C LEU A 142 6.87 7.15 12.29
N GLY A 143 5.60 7.22 12.68
CA GLY A 143 4.83 6.10 13.17
C GLY A 143 4.57 5.01 12.12
N ASN A 144 4.15 3.83 12.60
CA ASN A 144 3.90 2.67 11.75
C ASN A 144 2.91 3.00 10.63
N TRP A 145 3.16 2.47 9.43
CA TRP A 145 2.25 2.56 8.29
C TRP A 145 1.86 3.99 7.86
N CYS A 146 2.66 5.00 8.20
CA CYS A 146 2.43 6.33 7.66
C CYS A 146 2.85 6.39 6.18
N VAL A 147 2.13 7.20 5.41
CA VAL A 147 2.42 7.44 3.99
C VAL A 147 2.83 8.89 3.83
N VAL A 148 4.01 9.12 3.25
CA VAL A 148 4.54 10.45 2.99
C VAL A 148 4.51 10.71 1.49
N MET A 149 3.60 11.59 1.07
CA MET A 149 3.30 11.92 -0.32
C MET A 149 4.37 12.84 -0.95
N PRO A 150 4.45 12.91 -2.30
CA PRO A 150 5.42 13.75 -2.97
C PRO A 150 5.25 15.24 -2.57
N GLY A 151 6.34 15.91 -2.23
CA GLY A 151 6.31 17.33 -1.85
C GLY A 151 6.06 17.59 -0.36
N ALA A 152 5.92 16.53 0.44
CA ALA A 152 5.84 16.63 1.89
C ALA A 152 7.16 17.15 2.48
N ARG A 153 7.07 18.15 3.36
CA ARG A 153 8.18 18.76 4.09
C ARG A 153 7.83 18.82 5.57
N LEU A 154 8.52 18.02 6.36
CA LEU A 154 8.34 17.94 7.81
C LEU A 154 9.44 18.71 8.52
N ALA A 155 9.07 19.65 9.39
CA ALA A 155 10.04 20.38 10.22
C ALA A 155 10.69 19.47 11.28
N ALA A 156 11.76 19.94 11.91
CA ALA A 156 12.49 19.20 12.93
C ALA A 156 11.58 18.76 14.11
N LYS A 157 11.90 17.60 14.69
CA LYS A 157 11.18 17.01 15.85
C LYS A 157 9.69 16.76 15.60
N THR A 158 9.25 16.66 14.35
CA THR A 158 7.86 16.31 14.03
C THR A 158 7.56 14.87 14.42
N ILE A 159 6.38 14.59 14.96
CA ILE A 159 5.91 13.22 15.24
C ILE A 159 4.73 12.94 14.32
N VAL A 160 4.86 11.94 13.47
CA VAL A 160 3.80 11.46 12.59
C VAL A 160 3.19 10.21 13.21
N GLY A 161 1.87 10.23 13.41
CA GLY A 161 1.13 9.12 14.01
C GLY A 161 1.05 7.89 13.11
N VAL A 162 0.55 6.79 13.69
CA VAL A 162 0.25 5.55 12.95
C VAL A 162 -0.81 5.81 11.87
N TYR A 163 -0.69 5.16 10.71
CA TYR A 163 -1.58 5.32 9.54
C TYR A 163 -1.77 6.75 9.02
N THR A 164 -0.89 7.66 9.39
CA THR A 164 -1.08 9.07 9.07
C THR A 164 -0.65 9.34 7.62
N LEU A 165 -1.50 10.02 6.86
CA LEU A 165 -1.23 10.41 5.48
C LEU A 165 -0.68 11.85 5.44
N VAL A 166 0.61 11.98 5.22
CA VAL A 166 1.31 13.27 5.11
C VAL A 166 1.30 13.72 3.65
N THR A 167 0.75 14.90 3.40
CA THR A 167 0.67 15.52 2.06
C THR A 167 1.37 16.88 2.02
N GLN A 168 1.51 17.46 0.83
CA GLN A 168 2.05 18.82 0.67
C GLN A 168 1.25 19.87 1.46
N GLU A 169 -0.05 19.66 1.68
CA GLU A 169 -0.91 20.55 2.48
C GLU A 169 -0.57 20.53 3.97
N THR A 170 0.10 19.47 4.42
CA THR A 170 0.48 19.24 5.83
C THR A 170 1.90 19.70 6.12
N ASN A 171 2.55 20.35 5.16
CA ASN A 171 3.87 20.93 5.31
C ASN A 171 3.87 21.93 6.48
N ASN A 172 4.86 21.79 7.35
CA ASN A 172 5.01 22.65 8.51
C ASN A 172 6.39 23.31 8.53
N CYS A 173 6.43 24.52 9.09
CA CYS A 173 7.68 25.18 9.47
C CYS A 173 7.93 25.07 10.99
N ASP A 174 6.89 24.83 11.78
CA ASP A 174 6.98 24.72 13.24
C ASP A 174 7.58 23.38 13.66
N ALA A 175 8.65 23.41 14.45
CA ALA A 175 9.24 22.22 15.05
C ALA A 175 8.37 21.65 16.18
N GLY A 176 8.44 20.33 16.39
CA GLY A 176 7.83 19.68 17.56
C GLY A 176 6.31 19.45 17.47
N ILE A 177 5.72 19.49 16.27
CA ILE A 177 4.29 19.21 16.09
C ILE A 177 4.01 17.72 16.06
N VAL A 178 2.77 17.36 16.43
CA VAL A 178 2.24 15.99 16.27
C VAL A 178 1.18 16.01 15.17
N LEU A 179 1.36 15.16 14.16
CA LEU A 179 0.45 14.97 13.03
C LEU A 179 -0.27 13.63 13.16
N LEU A 180 -1.59 13.61 12.98
CA LEU A 180 -2.37 12.38 13.01
C LEU A 180 -3.54 12.41 12.02
N GLY A 181 -3.86 11.25 11.44
CA GLY A 181 -5.07 11.02 10.64
C GLY A 181 -4.87 11.00 9.13
N ILE A 182 -5.98 10.86 8.41
CA ILE A 182 -6.04 10.78 6.94
C ILE A 182 -7.11 11.78 6.44
N PRO A 183 -6.72 12.94 5.86
CA PRO A 183 -5.36 13.46 5.78
C PRO A 183 -4.80 13.88 7.16
N ALA A 184 -3.48 13.98 7.28
CA ALA A 184 -2.81 14.39 8.51
C ALA A 184 -3.29 15.77 9.00
N ARG A 185 -3.59 15.87 10.30
CA ARG A 185 -3.93 17.14 10.96
C ARG A 185 -3.05 17.35 12.18
N LYS A 186 -2.72 18.63 12.46
CA LYS A 186 -1.98 19.04 13.66
C LYS A 186 -2.85 18.77 14.89
N MET A 187 -2.30 18.06 15.88
CA MET A 187 -2.94 17.89 17.17
C MET A 187 -3.02 19.23 17.91
N PRO A 188 -4.10 19.50 18.67
CA PRO A 188 -4.30 20.77 19.37
C PRO A 188 -3.38 20.96 20.59
N PHE A 189 -2.62 19.94 21.00
CA PHE A 189 -1.64 20.04 22.08
C PHE A 189 -0.22 20.03 21.51
N VAL A 190 0.61 20.93 22.05
CA VAL A 190 2.06 20.96 21.82
C VAL A 190 2.71 20.06 22.86
N MET A 191 3.74 19.30 22.47
CA MET A 191 4.51 18.49 23.42
C MET A 191 4.98 19.36 24.60
N PRO A 192 4.81 18.92 25.86
CA PRO A 192 5.33 19.67 27.00
C PRO A 192 6.85 19.85 26.86
N ASN A 193 7.35 21.06 27.11
CA ASN A 193 8.76 21.46 26.97
C ASN A 193 9.75 20.66 27.84
N ASN A 194 9.27 19.77 28.72
CA ASN A 194 10.10 18.92 29.55
C ASN A 194 10.55 17.66 28.80
N ILE A 195 11.35 17.85 27.75
CA ILE A 195 12.32 16.84 27.35
C ILE A 195 13.63 17.35 27.93
N HIS A 196 14.04 16.83 29.09
CA HIS A 196 15.44 16.92 29.46
C HIS A 196 16.22 16.28 28.31
N SER A 197 16.87 17.11 27.50
CA SER A 197 17.97 16.66 26.66
C SER A 197 19.04 16.21 27.64
N THR A 198 19.10 14.92 27.94
CA THR A 198 20.36 14.33 28.39
C THR A 198 21.32 14.53 27.23
N SER A 199 22.05 15.65 27.28
CA SER A 199 23.06 16.09 26.33
C SER A 199 24.36 15.30 26.46
N ASN A 200 24.27 14.03 26.87
CA ASN A 200 25.39 13.10 26.79
C ASN A 200 25.17 12.22 25.57
N MET A 201 25.25 12.85 24.41
CA MET A 201 25.24 12.17 23.11
C MET A 201 26.68 11.93 22.63
N SER A 202 27.57 11.56 23.55
CA SER A 202 28.97 11.22 23.28
C SER A 202 29.19 9.72 23.02
N SER A 203 28.11 8.95 22.85
CA SER A 203 28.18 7.49 22.72
C SER A 203 27.27 6.94 21.62
N PHE A 204 27.10 7.66 20.51
CA PHE A 204 27.00 6.96 19.22
C PHE A 204 28.43 6.65 18.79
N GLU A 205 28.99 5.62 19.45
CA GLU A 205 30.24 5.01 19.06
C GLU A 205 30.18 4.72 17.56
N ALA A 206 31.27 5.06 16.86
CA ALA A 206 31.50 4.62 15.49
C ALA A 206 31.02 3.17 15.35
N LEU A 207 30.19 2.90 14.34
CA LEU A 207 29.70 1.56 14.02
C LEU A 207 30.89 0.59 14.08
N SER A 208 31.05 -0.08 15.22
CA SER A 208 32.29 -0.79 15.48
C SER A 208 32.32 -1.96 14.51
N ILE A 209 33.46 -2.18 13.86
CA ILE A 209 33.67 -3.34 13.00
C ILE A 209 33.28 -4.62 13.76
N SER A 210 33.45 -4.64 15.10
CA SER A 210 33.00 -5.74 15.95
C SER A 210 31.49 -5.98 15.91
N THR A 211 30.65 -4.93 15.92
CA THR A 211 29.19 -5.05 15.85
C THR A 211 28.73 -5.60 14.51
N ILE A 212 29.36 -5.15 13.41
CA ILE A 212 29.08 -5.66 12.07
C ILE A 212 29.46 -7.15 11.99
N LEU A 213 30.66 -7.51 12.44
CA LEU A 213 31.14 -8.89 12.43
C LEU A 213 30.24 -9.79 13.28
N PHE A 214 29.86 -9.35 14.48
CA PHE A 214 28.96 -10.10 15.35
C PHE A 214 27.60 -10.33 14.69
N THR A 215 26.98 -9.29 14.14
CA THR A 215 25.69 -9.38 13.43
C THR A 215 25.78 -10.31 12.22
N SER A 216 26.86 -10.22 11.45
CA SER A 216 27.09 -11.06 10.27
C SER A 216 27.27 -12.54 10.64
N LEU A 217 28.00 -12.82 11.72
CA LEU A 217 28.20 -14.17 12.23
C LEU A 217 26.89 -14.75 12.79
N SER A 218 26.14 -13.96 13.57
CA SER A 218 24.81 -14.33 14.06
C SER A 218 23.85 -14.66 12.91
N PHE A 219 23.89 -13.88 11.83
CA PHE A 219 23.13 -14.17 10.61
C PHE A 219 23.53 -15.49 9.96
N LEU A 220 24.83 -15.73 9.76
CA LEU A 220 25.30 -16.97 9.15
C LEU A 220 24.92 -18.20 10.00
N ILE A 221 25.12 -18.12 11.32
CA ILE A 221 24.74 -19.18 12.25
C ILE A 221 23.22 -19.42 12.20
N GLY A 222 22.42 -18.36 12.24
CA GLY A 222 20.96 -18.44 12.12
C GLY A 222 20.52 -19.17 10.85
N LYS A 223 21.13 -18.85 9.69
CA LYS A 223 20.86 -19.52 8.42
C LYS A 223 21.25 -20.98 8.41
N ILE A 224 22.39 -21.34 9.01
CA ILE A 224 22.82 -22.73 9.12
C ILE A 224 21.81 -23.53 9.96
N ILE A 225 21.39 -22.99 11.11
CA ILE A 225 20.38 -23.61 11.98
C ILE A 225 19.04 -23.75 11.24
N PHE A 226 18.65 -22.75 10.44
CA PHE A 226 17.43 -22.79 9.64
C PHE A 226 17.48 -23.89 8.56
N ILE A 227 18.59 -24.00 7.83
CA ILE A 227 18.73 -24.90 6.67
C ILE A 227 18.97 -26.34 7.11
N ALA A 228 19.72 -26.57 8.20
CA ALA A 228 20.15 -27.90 8.62
C ALA A 228 18.99 -28.93 8.79
N PRO A 229 17.85 -28.62 9.43
CA PRO A 229 16.74 -29.57 9.50
C PRO A 229 16.28 -30.10 8.14
N TYR A 230 16.30 -29.25 7.11
CA TYR A 230 15.86 -29.64 5.75
C TYR A 230 16.90 -30.45 4.97
N THR A 231 18.16 -30.50 5.42
CA THR A 231 19.17 -31.35 4.79
C THR A 231 19.19 -32.78 5.35
N TRP A 232 18.77 -32.96 6.61
CA TRP A 232 18.87 -34.24 7.32
C TRP A 232 17.52 -34.93 7.57
N LEU A 233 16.41 -34.20 7.51
CA LEU A 233 15.07 -34.74 7.78
C LEU A 233 14.17 -34.65 6.54
N PRO A 234 13.17 -35.54 6.40
CA PRO A 234 12.09 -35.33 5.46
C PRO A 234 11.42 -33.96 5.68
N CYS A 235 10.96 -33.31 4.62
CA CYS A 235 10.41 -31.95 4.68
C CYS A 235 9.33 -31.76 5.76
N THR A 236 8.48 -32.77 5.99
CA THR A 236 7.43 -32.72 7.01
C THR A 236 8.00 -32.67 8.44
N ALA A 237 8.98 -33.51 8.76
CA ALA A 237 9.63 -33.51 10.07
C ALA A 237 10.48 -32.24 10.28
N ALA A 238 11.15 -31.76 9.24
CA ALA A 238 11.92 -30.52 9.28
C ALA A 238 11.05 -29.31 9.67
N LEU A 239 9.82 -29.22 9.15
CA LEU A 239 8.87 -28.15 9.50
C LEU A 239 8.49 -28.15 10.99
N PHE A 240 8.25 -29.32 11.58
CA PHE A 240 7.95 -29.43 13.02
C PHE A 240 9.14 -29.04 13.89
N VAL A 241 10.34 -29.53 13.56
CA VAL A 241 11.57 -29.17 14.26
C VAL A 241 11.82 -27.67 14.17
N HIS A 242 11.66 -27.09 12.98
CA HIS A 242 11.86 -25.67 12.78
C HIS A 242 10.83 -24.82 13.55
N THR A 243 9.57 -25.26 13.60
CA THR A 243 8.53 -24.61 14.42
C THR A 243 8.87 -24.68 15.92
N ALA A 244 9.36 -25.83 16.40
CA ALA A 244 9.79 -25.96 17.79
C ALA A 244 11.00 -25.08 18.11
N LEU A 245 11.98 -24.99 17.21
CA LEU A 245 13.12 -24.07 17.34
C LEU A 245 12.67 -22.62 17.38
N PHE A 246 11.76 -22.22 16.51
CA PHE A 246 11.19 -20.87 16.49
C PHE A 246 10.47 -20.53 17.81
N CYS A 247 9.60 -21.41 18.31
CA CYS A 247 8.93 -21.20 19.59
C CYS A 247 9.93 -21.13 20.76
N THR A 248 10.94 -21.99 20.76
CA THR A 248 11.98 -21.98 21.81
C THR A 248 12.78 -20.68 21.77
N ALA A 249 13.22 -20.25 20.57
CA ALA A 249 13.94 -19.00 20.38
C ALA A 249 13.10 -17.80 20.83
N TYR A 250 11.79 -17.79 20.54
CA TYR A 250 10.86 -16.78 21.02
C TYR A 250 10.82 -16.71 22.55
N HIS A 251 10.60 -17.85 23.22
CA HIS A 251 10.56 -17.90 24.70
C HIS A 251 11.89 -17.52 25.35
N CYS A 252 13.03 -17.84 24.73
CA CYS A 252 14.33 -17.40 25.19
C CYS A 252 14.60 -15.90 24.95
N SER A 253 13.96 -15.30 23.94
CA SER A 253 14.10 -13.87 23.61
C SER A 253 13.28 -12.96 24.54
N ILE A 254 12.15 -13.45 25.05
CA ILE A 254 11.33 -12.67 25.99
C ILE A 254 12.10 -12.53 27.31
N PRO A 255 12.27 -11.29 27.84
CA PRO A 255 12.85 -11.07 29.15
C PRO A 255 11.89 -11.57 30.24
N HIS A 256 11.87 -12.88 30.50
CA HIS A 256 11.02 -13.56 31.47
C HIS A 256 11.26 -13.16 32.94
N LYS A 257 12.22 -12.28 33.22
CA LYS A 257 12.75 -12.07 34.57
C LYS A 257 12.18 -10.89 35.34
N GLU A 258 11.43 -9.99 34.72
CA GLU A 258 10.95 -8.79 35.43
C GLU A 258 9.48 -8.53 35.12
N LYS A 259 8.62 -8.47 36.16
CA LYS A 259 7.21 -8.01 36.09
C LYS A 259 7.10 -6.52 35.74
N ARG A 260 8.05 -5.99 34.96
CA ARG A 260 8.13 -4.60 34.56
C ARG A 260 7.37 -4.43 33.25
N THR A 261 6.71 -3.29 33.12
CA THR A 261 5.94 -2.91 31.92
C THR A 261 6.66 -1.86 31.08
N HIS A 262 7.84 -1.41 31.54
CA HIS A 262 8.63 -0.34 30.93
C HIS A 262 10.05 -0.85 30.73
N PHE A 263 10.55 -0.77 29.50
CA PHE A 263 11.88 -1.21 29.12
C PHE A 263 12.58 -0.12 28.30
N THR A 264 13.90 -0.01 28.41
CA THR A 264 14.67 0.84 27.51
C THR A 264 14.86 0.15 26.15
N TYR A 265 15.02 0.91 25.06
CA TYR A 265 15.24 0.33 23.73
C TYR A 265 16.45 -0.62 23.69
N SER A 266 17.53 -0.27 24.39
CA SER A 266 18.75 -1.08 24.51
C SER A 266 18.56 -2.38 25.30
N GLU A 267 17.62 -2.41 26.26
CA GLU A 267 17.28 -3.64 27.00
C GLU A 267 16.52 -4.63 26.11
N VAL A 268 15.63 -4.11 25.27
CA VAL A 268 14.79 -4.90 24.36
C VAL A 268 15.60 -5.41 23.18
N ILE A 269 16.40 -4.54 22.56
CA ILE A 269 17.32 -4.95 21.49
C ILE A 269 18.61 -5.46 22.11
N ASN A 270 18.50 -6.65 22.70
CA ASN A 270 19.65 -7.45 23.09
C ASN A 270 20.02 -8.42 21.95
N SER A 271 21.17 -9.09 22.10
CA SER A 271 21.63 -10.07 21.10
C SER A 271 20.62 -11.21 20.85
N ALA A 272 19.81 -11.59 21.83
CA ALA A 272 18.80 -12.64 21.68
C ALA A 272 17.62 -12.17 20.82
N GLN A 273 17.17 -10.93 20.97
CA GLN A 273 16.11 -10.33 20.16
C GLN A 273 16.56 -10.10 18.71
N GLN A 274 17.82 -9.68 18.51
CA GLN A 274 18.42 -9.60 17.18
C GLN A 274 18.46 -10.97 16.51
N PHE A 275 18.87 -12.01 17.25
CA PHE A 275 18.89 -13.37 16.74
C PHE A 275 17.48 -13.87 16.40
N PHE A 276 16.50 -13.68 17.30
CA PHE A 276 15.10 -14.00 17.03
C PHE A 276 14.54 -13.28 15.79
N SER A 277 14.95 -12.03 15.57
CA SER A 277 14.55 -11.24 14.38
C SER A 277 15.02 -11.86 13.05
N ILE A 278 16.05 -12.71 13.06
CA ILE A 278 16.49 -13.44 11.87
C ILE A 278 15.59 -14.66 11.64
N PHE A 279 15.30 -15.41 12.71
CA PHE A 279 14.41 -16.58 12.65
C PHE A 279 12.98 -16.21 12.27
N ILE A 280 12.46 -15.10 12.81
CA ILE A 280 11.10 -14.67 12.51
C ILE A 280 10.92 -14.39 11.03
N VAL A 281 11.87 -13.72 10.38
CA VAL A 281 11.83 -13.42 8.95
C VAL A 281 11.76 -14.72 8.15
N ASP A 282 12.69 -15.65 8.40
CA ASP A 282 12.74 -16.90 7.63
C ASP A 282 11.50 -17.78 7.88
N PHE A 283 11.04 -17.84 9.12
CA PHE A 283 9.79 -18.52 9.46
C PHE A 283 8.59 -17.89 8.73
N HIS A 284 8.49 -16.57 8.70
CA HIS A 284 7.40 -15.86 8.04
C HIS A 284 7.39 -16.07 6.52
N TYR A 285 8.57 -16.11 5.87
CA TYR A 285 8.65 -16.30 4.42
C TYR A 285 8.47 -17.76 4.00
N CYS A 286 9.01 -18.71 4.76
CA CYS A 286 9.00 -20.12 4.35
C CYS A 286 7.80 -20.91 4.90
N ILE A 287 7.36 -20.62 6.12
CA ILE A 287 6.28 -21.37 6.80
C ILE A 287 5.00 -20.54 6.87
N GLY A 288 5.13 -19.23 7.08
CA GLY A 288 4.01 -18.30 7.18
C GLY A 288 2.92 -18.46 6.12
N PRO A 289 3.23 -18.61 4.82
CA PRO A 289 2.21 -18.75 3.77
C PRO A 289 1.34 -20.01 3.92
N PHE A 290 1.86 -21.08 4.53
CA PHE A 290 1.13 -22.33 4.73
C PHE A 290 0.26 -22.32 5.99
N LEU A 291 0.59 -21.49 6.97
CA LEU A 291 -0.18 -21.37 8.22
C LEU A 291 -1.24 -20.27 8.14
N SER A 292 -0.97 -19.20 7.39
CA SER A 292 -1.85 -18.04 7.23
C SER A 292 -3.28 -18.45 6.83
N GLY A 293 -4.28 -17.97 7.57
CA GLY A 293 -5.69 -18.27 7.34
C GLY A 293 -6.16 -19.65 7.82
N THR A 294 -5.28 -20.46 8.41
CA THR A 294 -5.62 -21.81 8.88
C THR A 294 -5.78 -21.88 10.40
N GLN A 295 -6.46 -22.92 10.89
CA GLN A 295 -6.53 -23.22 12.33
C GLN A 295 -5.17 -23.59 12.93
N TYR A 296 -4.18 -23.98 12.11
CA TYR A 296 -2.83 -24.31 12.59
C TYR A 296 -2.08 -23.09 13.12
N LEU A 297 -2.36 -21.90 12.59
CA LEU A 297 -1.80 -20.65 13.09
C LEU A 297 -2.21 -20.37 14.54
N ASN A 298 -3.43 -20.75 14.94
CA ASN A 298 -3.88 -20.62 16.32
C ASN A 298 -3.06 -21.49 17.26
N PHE A 299 -2.69 -22.71 16.85
CA PHE A 299 -1.82 -23.57 17.67
C PHE A 299 -0.42 -22.99 17.83
N LEU A 300 0.13 -22.41 16.77
CA LEU A 300 1.42 -21.71 16.84
C LEU A 300 1.37 -20.55 17.85
N TYR A 301 0.40 -19.65 17.73
CA TYR A 301 0.31 -18.51 18.65
C TYR A 301 0.01 -18.92 20.10
N ARG A 302 -0.77 -19.99 20.31
CA ARG A 302 -0.91 -20.61 21.65
C ARG A 302 0.43 -21.10 22.18
N ALA A 303 1.26 -21.74 21.36
CA ALA A 303 2.61 -22.14 21.73
C ALA A 303 3.54 -20.95 22.01
N LEU A 304 3.30 -19.78 21.39
CA LEU A 304 3.98 -18.51 21.68
C LEU A 304 3.40 -17.78 22.91
N GLY A 305 2.36 -18.31 23.56
CA GLY A 305 1.81 -17.77 24.81
C GLY A 305 0.53 -16.95 24.67
N THR A 306 -0.07 -16.84 23.47
CA THR A 306 -1.38 -16.19 23.29
C THR A 306 -2.50 -17.07 23.85
N SER A 307 -3.44 -16.47 24.58
CA SER A 307 -4.70 -17.14 24.93
C SER A 307 -5.68 -16.99 23.77
N ILE A 308 -6.01 -18.09 23.06
CA ILE A 308 -6.90 -18.07 21.89
C ILE A 308 -8.07 -19.04 22.10
N GLY A 309 -9.29 -18.52 22.04
CA GLY A 309 -10.55 -19.27 22.12
C GLY A 309 -10.85 -20.20 20.94
N TYR A 310 -12.09 -20.66 20.86
CA TYR A 310 -12.60 -21.54 19.82
C TYR A 310 -12.99 -20.79 18.54
N ASP A 311 -12.83 -21.43 17.37
CA ASP A 311 -13.23 -20.89 16.06
C ASP A 311 -12.68 -19.47 15.78
N VAL A 312 -11.41 -19.26 16.09
CA VAL A 312 -10.70 -18.02 15.73
C VAL A 312 -10.08 -18.21 14.36
N ILE A 313 -10.10 -17.18 13.49
CA ILE A 313 -9.27 -17.16 12.27
C ILE A 313 -8.36 -15.94 12.34
N LEU A 314 -7.07 -16.23 12.19
CA LEU A 314 -6.02 -15.25 12.00
C LEU A 314 -5.55 -15.38 10.55
N HIS A 315 -5.72 -14.32 9.76
CA HIS A 315 -5.38 -14.39 8.35
C HIS A 315 -3.87 -14.40 8.13
N ASP A 316 -3.12 -13.56 8.85
CA ASP A 316 -1.68 -13.40 8.61
C ASP A 316 -0.81 -13.88 9.78
N ILE A 317 0.36 -14.46 9.47
CA ILE A 317 1.38 -14.86 10.46
C ILE A 317 1.95 -13.69 11.27
N SER A 318 1.78 -12.46 10.79
CA SER A 318 2.22 -11.23 11.46
C SER A 318 1.06 -10.50 12.16
N SER A 319 -0.08 -11.17 12.39
CA SER A 319 -1.26 -10.54 13.00
C SER A 319 -0.99 -10.11 14.45
N LEU A 320 -0.19 -10.87 15.21
CA LEU A 320 0.14 -10.56 16.59
C LEU A 320 1.62 -10.25 16.72
N VAL A 321 1.95 -9.01 17.07
CA VAL A 321 3.34 -8.56 17.24
C VAL A 321 3.94 -9.06 18.55
N ASP A 322 3.13 -9.02 19.63
CA ASP A 322 3.52 -9.44 20.97
C ASP A 322 2.60 -10.59 21.48
N PRO A 323 2.69 -11.81 20.90
CA PRO A 323 1.79 -12.92 21.20
C PRO A 323 1.47 -13.16 22.68
N HIS A 324 2.48 -13.12 23.55
CA HIS A 324 2.36 -13.39 24.99
C HIS A 324 1.52 -12.37 25.78
N LEU A 325 1.15 -11.22 25.17
CA LEU A 325 0.33 -10.17 25.78
C LEU A 325 -1.08 -10.08 25.20
N VAL A 326 -1.43 -10.99 24.28
CA VAL A 326 -2.72 -10.96 23.58
C VAL A 326 -3.65 -12.04 24.13
N THR A 327 -4.90 -11.65 24.39
CA THR A 327 -6.00 -12.57 24.71
C THR A 327 -7.11 -12.42 23.67
N ILE A 328 -7.53 -13.53 23.07
CA ILE A 328 -8.55 -13.60 22.01
C ILE A 328 -9.64 -14.58 22.43
N GLY A 329 -10.88 -14.10 22.49
CA GLY A 329 -12.08 -14.90 22.78
C GLY A 329 -12.59 -15.71 21.59
N ASP A 330 -13.71 -16.40 21.78
CA ASP A 330 -14.29 -17.30 20.78
C ASP A 330 -14.86 -16.55 19.57
N HIS A 331 -14.85 -17.19 18.40
CA HIS A 331 -15.43 -16.67 17.14
C HIS A 331 -14.87 -15.32 16.68
N VAL A 332 -13.63 -15.00 17.04
CA VAL A 332 -12.95 -13.79 16.59
C VAL A 332 -12.33 -13.99 15.22
N ARG A 333 -12.38 -12.96 14.37
CA ARG A 333 -11.80 -12.98 13.03
C ARG A 333 -10.89 -11.77 12.83
N LEU A 334 -9.60 -12.02 12.55
CA LEU A 334 -8.63 -11.01 12.14
C LEU A 334 -8.36 -11.17 10.64
N ASN A 335 -8.82 -10.20 9.87
CA ASN A 335 -8.67 -10.20 8.41
C ASN A 335 -7.26 -9.79 7.97
N ILE A 336 -7.00 -9.93 6.66
CA ILE A 336 -5.70 -9.63 6.05
C ILE A 336 -5.17 -8.23 6.41
N GLY A 337 -3.94 -8.19 6.89
CA GLY A 337 -3.22 -7.01 7.34
C GLY A 337 -3.66 -6.45 8.68
N ALA A 338 -4.69 -7.02 9.33
CA ALA A 338 -5.07 -6.62 10.68
C ALA A 338 -3.96 -7.04 11.65
N TYR A 339 -3.48 -6.10 12.47
CA TYR A 339 -2.44 -6.42 13.44
C TYR A 339 -2.69 -5.82 14.83
N VAL A 340 -2.23 -6.55 15.85
CA VAL A 340 -2.32 -6.21 17.26
C VAL A 340 -0.91 -5.98 17.79
N GLN A 341 -0.69 -4.80 18.37
CA GLN A 341 0.60 -4.40 18.93
C GLN A 341 0.44 -4.04 20.40
N CYS A 342 1.10 -4.79 21.28
CA CYS A 342 1.01 -4.62 22.72
C CYS A 342 2.13 -3.76 23.30
N HIS A 343 2.98 -3.19 22.45
CA HIS A 343 3.98 -2.21 22.87
C HIS A 343 3.78 -0.84 22.21
N THR A 344 4.19 0.20 22.91
CA THR A 344 4.28 1.57 22.39
C THR A 344 5.63 2.15 22.74
N PHE A 345 6.18 2.97 21.85
CA PHE A 345 7.44 3.67 22.12
C PHE A 345 7.14 5.10 22.56
N GLU A 346 7.29 5.35 23.86
CA GLU A 346 6.98 6.63 24.49
C GLU A 346 8.20 7.12 25.26
N GLN A 347 8.65 8.36 25.01
CA GLN A 347 9.73 8.99 25.78
C GLN A 347 11.02 8.13 25.83
N ARG A 348 11.35 7.43 24.74
CA ARG A 348 12.48 6.48 24.61
C ARG A 348 12.36 5.18 25.43
N LEU A 349 11.20 4.93 26.02
CA LEU A 349 10.85 3.70 26.70
C LEU A 349 9.85 2.91 25.87
N LEU A 350 10.08 1.60 25.78
CA LEU A 350 9.10 0.65 25.31
C LEU A 350 8.14 0.34 26.46
N LYS A 351 6.88 0.74 26.29
CA LYS A 351 5.80 0.44 27.25
C LYS A 351 4.94 -0.68 26.72
N LEU A 352 4.86 -1.77 27.48
CA LEU A 352 4.06 -2.95 27.17
C LEU A 352 2.74 -2.90 27.96
N ALA A 353 1.63 -3.18 27.28
CA ALA A 353 0.32 -3.35 27.92
C ALA A 353 -0.49 -4.41 27.15
N PRO A 354 -1.16 -5.34 27.87
CA PRO A 354 -1.91 -6.43 27.24
C PRO A 354 -3.08 -5.90 26.41
N VAL A 355 -3.50 -6.68 25.42
CA VAL A 355 -4.69 -6.41 24.59
C VAL A 355 -5.66 -7.57 24.72
N THR A 356 -6.93 -7.25 24.97
CA THR A 356 -8.00 -8.25 25.08
C THR A 356 -9.05 -8.04 24.00
N ILE A 357 -9.26 -9.06 23.18
CA ILE A 357 -10.29 -9.09 22.14
C ILE A 357 -11.33 -10.14 22.54
N ASN A 358 -12.47 -9.72 23.08
CA ASN A 358 -13.51 -10.65 23.48
C ASN A 358 -14.28 -11.22 22.27
N HIS A 359 -15.12 -12.21 22.59
CA HIS A 359 -15.84 -13.05 21.65
C HIS A 359 -16.56 -12.29 20.51
N SER A 360 -16.66 -12.95 19.36
CA SER A 360 -17.40 -12.51 18.18
C SER A 360 -16.98 -11.14 17.62
N SER A 361 -15.79 -10.66 17.99
CA SER A 361 -15.24 -9.42 17.45
C SER A 361 -14.60 -9.65 16.08
N LEU A 362 -14.75 -8.67 15.19
CA LEU A 362 -14.25 -8.68 13.83
C LEU A 362 -13.28 -7.52 13.62
N LEU A 363 -12.03 -7.86 13.31
CA LEU A 363 -11.00 -6.91 12.91
C LEU A 363 -10.88 -6.96 11.40
N MET A 364 -11.33 -5.91 10.73
CA MET A 364 -11.29 -5.83 9.27
C MET A 364 -9.88 -5.54 8.74
N SER A 365 -9.72 -5.66 7.42
CA SER A 365 -8.41 -5.60 6.78
C SER A 365 -7.63 -4.33 7.15
N ARG A 366 -6.36 -4.51 7.51
CA ARG A 366 -5.46 -3.42 7.91
C ARG A 366 -5.97 -2.58 9.10
N SER A 367 -6.84 -3.13 9.94
CA SER A 367 -7.16 -2.48 11.23
C SER A 367 -6.02 -2.69 12.22
N VAL A 368 -5.78 -1.70 13.08
CA VAL A 368 -4.72 -1.74 14.08
C VAL A 368 -5.28 -1.54 15.46
N VAL A 369 -4.82 -2.40 16.37
CA VAL A 369 -5.19 -2.36 17.78
C VAL A 369 -3.92 -2.16 18.61
N LEU A 370 -3.85 -1.01 19.30
CA LEU A 370 -2.71 -0.63 20.12
C LEU A 370 -2.83 -1.14 21.56
N SER A 371 -1.73 -1.02 22.30
CA SER A 371 -1.55 -1.62 23.62
C SER A 371 -2.57 -1.12 24.66
N GLY A 372 -2.92 -1.98 25.60
CA GLY A 372 -3.87 -1.65 26.68
C GLY A 372 -5.35 -1.62 26.28
N SER A 373 -5.66 -1.74 25.00
CA SER A 373 -7.05 -1.70 24.51
C SER A 373 -7.82 -2.99 24.83
N ILE A 374 -9.13 -2.83 25.05
CA ILE A 374 -10.06 -3.92 25.32
C ILE A 374 -11.28 -3.78 24.42
N LEU A 375 -11.53 -4.79 23.59
CA LEU A 375 -12.75 -4.93 22.81
C LEU A 375 -13.70 -5.81 23.62
N GLN A 376 -14.81 -5.25 24.12
CA GLN A 376 -15.70 -5.93 25.05
C GLN A 376 -16.47 -7.11 24.45
N GLY A 377 -16.58 -7.20 23.12
CA GLY A 377 -17.20 -8.32 22.40
C GLY A 377 -18.17 -7.83 21.33
N GLN A 378 -18.37 -8.62 20.28
CA GLN A 378 -19.18 -8.25 19.10
C GLN A 378 -18.76 -6.93 18.45
N ASN A 379 -17.52 -6.49 18.65
CA ASN A 379 -17.02 -5.25 18.08
C ASN A 379 -16.67 -5.44 16.61
N ARG A 380 -17.00 -4.47 15.76
CA ARG A 380 -16.58 -4.47 14.36
C ARG A 380 -15.64 -3.29 14.11
N ILE A 381 -14.36 -3.59 13.97
CA ILE A 381 -13.34 -2.60 13.63
C ILE A 381 -13.23 -2.56 12.11
N LEU A 382 -13.62 -1.45 11.48
CA LEU A 382 -13.67 -1.31 10.01
C LEU A 382 -12.26 -1.23 9.40
N PRO A 383 -12.11 -1.43 8.06
CA PRO A 383 -10.80 -1.43 7.42
C PRO A 383 -9.99 -0.16 7.70
N CYS A 384 -8.66 -0.29 7.79
CA CYS A 384 -7.74 0.84 8.01
C CYS A 384 -8.06 1.69 9.25
N THR A 385 -8.70 1.11 10.27
CA THR A 385 -9.07 1.79 11.51
C THR A 385 -7.98 1.63 12.55
N LEU A 386 -7.64 2.70 13.27
CA LEU A 386 -6.65 2.71 14.34
C LEU A 386 -7.36 2.83 15.70
N VAL A 387 -7.46 1.71 16.43
CA VAL A 387 -7.87 1.70 17.84
C VAL A 387 -6.70 2.19 18.68
N MET A 388 -6.94 3.23 19.47
CA MET A 388 -5.90 3.90 20.24
C MET A 388 -5.52 3.10 21.48
N LYS A 389 -4.39 3.48 22.06
CA LYS A 389 -3.89 2.91 23.30
C LYS A 389 -4.92 3.10 24.42
N ASP A 390 -5.08 2.08 25.25
CA ASP A 390 -5.97 2.06 26.41
C ASP A 390 -7.48 2.26 26.09
N ASP A 391 -7.86 2.23 24.80
CA ASP A 391 -9.27 2.33 24.38
C ASP A 391 -10.10 1.15 24.88
N GLN A 392 -11.27 1.45 25.43
CA GLN A 392 -12.26 0.48 25.87
C GLN A 392 -13.46 0.55 24.91
N LEU A 393 -13.56 -0.40 23.98
CA LEU A 393 -14.64 -0.39 22.99
C LEU A 393 -15.87 -1.11 23.55
N PRO A 394 -17.01 -0.43 23.72
CA PRO A 394 -18.21 -1.01 24.33
C PRO A 394 -18.76 -2.18 23.51
N TYR A 395 -19.45 -3.11 24.17
CA TYR A 395 -20.04 -4.28 23.53
C TYR A 395 -20.91 -3.93 22.30
N ASN A 396 -20.79 -4.72 21.23
CA ASN A 396 -21.60 -4.61 20.01
C ASN A 396 -21.58 -3.23 19.35
N THR A 397 -20.39 -2.69 19.12
CA THR A 397 -20.20 -1.38 18.48
C THR A 397 -19.29 -1.46 17.25
N ASN A 398 -19.55 -0.58 16.28
CA ASN A 398 -18.78 -0.46 15.05
C ASN A 398 -17.84 0.75 15.14
N TRP A 399 -16.61 0.62 14.63
CA TRP A 399 -15.58 1.66 14.74
C TRP A 399 -14.85 1.90 13.44
N SER A 400 -14.62 3.17 13.09
CA SER A 400 -13.93 3.57 11.87
C SER A 400 -13.02 4.77 12.06
N GLY A 401 -11.91 4.81 11.32
CA GLY A 401 -11.06 5.99 11.19
C GLY A 401 -9.73 5.93 11.92
N VAL A 402 -8.95 7.00 11.77
CA VAL A 402 -7.62 7.18 12.36
C VAL A 402 -7.61 8.55 13.07
N PRO A 403 -7.91 8.62 14.38
CA PRO A 403 -8.20 7.51 15.30
C PRO A 403 -9.61 6.96 15.13
N ALA A 404 -9.85 5.76 15.67
CA ALA A 404 -11.14 5.10 15.65
C ALA A 404 -12.23 5.97 16.30
N ARG A 405 -13.37 6.09 15.63
CA ARG A 405 -14.59 6.69 16.16
C ARG A 405 -15.75 5.73 15.96
N GLN A 406 -16.65 5.70 16.93
CA GLN A 406 -17.84 4.87 16.84
C GLN A 406 -18.69 5.33 15.65
N VAL A 407 -19.16 4.37 14.87
CA VAL A 407 -20.10 4.56 13.77
C VAL A 407 -21.35 3.73 14.02
N SER A 408 -22.47 4.16 13.43
CA SER A 408 -23.77 3.48 13.53
C SER A 408 -23.74 2.08 12.93
#